data_AF-E9JC67-F1
#
_entry.id   AF-E9JC67-F1
#
_cell.length_a   1.000
_cell.length_b   1.000
_cell.length_c   1.000
_cell.angle_alpha   90.00
_cell.angle_beta   90.00
_cell.angle_gamma   90.00
#
_symmetry.space_group_name_H-M   'P 1'
#
loop_
_entity.id
_entity.type
_entity.pdbx_description
1 polymer ?
#
loop_
_entity_poly.entity_id
_entity_poly.type
_entity_poly.pdbx_seq_one_letter_code
_entity_poly.pdbx_strand_id
1 'polypeptide(L)'
;MVLGIMQVNSEWLDKTSQIYMNEKSHEICAKYWWRNLLYINNFFDVDTLCMSWSWYLAVDMQSHVIVLMVLILSTMYFYAAVIISGALLIGSIIFTGYTSYIYEYVPT
;
A
#
# COMPACT_ATOMS: atom_id res chain seq x y z
N MET A 1 -11.64 0.75 12.71
CA MET A 1 -11.40 1.47 13.99
C MET A 1 -10.13 2.31 13.96
N VAL A 2 -8.99 1.75 13.52
CA VAL A 2 -7.69 2.47 13.48
C VAL A 2 -7.71 3.74 12.62
N LEU A 3 -8.34 3.73 11.44
CA LEU A 3 -8.41 4.91 10.56
C LEU A 3 -9.09 6.12 11.21
N GLY A 4 -10.21 5.90 11.92
CA GLY A 4 -10.93 6.98 12.62
C GLY A 4 -10.14 7.53 13.80
N ILE A 5 -9.44 6.66 14.54
CA ILE A 5 -8.55 7.08 15.63
C ILE A 5 -7.40 7.93 15.08
N MET A 6 -6.79 7.54 13.96
CA MET A 6 -5.71 8.30 13.32
C MET A 6 -6.18 9.68 12.85
N GLN A 7 -7.37 9.76 12.25
CA GLN A 7 -7.93 11.04 11.82
C GLN A 7 -8.14 11.99 13.01
N VAL A 8 -8.77 11.53 14.08
CA VAL A 8 -9.00 12.35 15.29
C VAL A 8 -7.69 12.78 15.95
N ASN A 9 -6.71 11.88 16.06
CA ASN A 9 -5.41 12.22 16.62
C ASN A 9 -4.65 13.24 15.76
N SER A 10 -4.72 13.12 14.42
CA SER A 10 -4.08 14.07 13.51
C SER A 10 -4.67 15.48 13.62
N GLU A 11 -6.00 15.60 13.75
CA GLU A 11 -6.67 16.89 13.98
C GLU A 11 -6.31 17.51 15.34
N TRP A 12 -6.21 16.68 16.38
CA TRP A 12 -5.84 17.15 17.71
C TRP A 12 -4.39 17.65 17.72
N LEU A 13 -3.47 16.88 17.15
CA LEU A 13 -2.04 17.23 17.08
C LEU A 13 -1.79 18.52 16.28
N ASP A 14 -2.47 18.71 15.16
CA ASP A 14 -2.37 19.94 14.35
C ASP A 14 -2.80 21.19 15.15
N LYS A 15 -3.79 21.04 16.04
CA LYS A 15 -4.26 22.14 16.90
C LYS A 15 -3.39 22.40 18.13
N THR A 16 -2.75 21.38 18.70
CA THR A 16 -2.04 21.50 19.98
C THR A 16 -0.52 21.58 19.86
N SER A 17 0.07 21.03 18.80
CA SER A 17 1.52 20.90 18.69
C SER A 17 2.13 22.08 17.91
N GLN A 18 3.38 22.44 18.25
CA GLN A 18 4.16 23.43 17.50
C GLN A 18 4.92 22.83 16.30
N ILE A 19 4.77 21.51 16.07
CA ILE A 19 5.47 20.77 15.03
C ILE A 19 4.54 20.65 13.82
N TYR A 20 4.93 21.20 12.69
CA TYR A 20 4.18 21.10 11.45
C TYR A 20 4.29 19.66 10.90
N MET A 21 3.16 18.98 10.75
CA MET A 21 3.11 17.72 10.02
C MET A 21 3.18 18.00 8.52
N ASN A 22 4.17 17.42 7.85
CA ASN A 22 4.31 17.51 6.40
C ASN A 22 3.12 16.84 5.69
N GLU A 23 2.59 15.75 6.27
CA GLU A 23 1.47 14.99 5.74
C GLU A 23 0.15 15.41 6.43
N LYS A 24 -0.66 16.23 5.75
CA LYS A 24 -1.98 16.69 6.23
C LYS A 24 -3.06 15.62 6.07
N SER A 25 -2.89 14.53 6.82
CA SER A 25 -3.79 13.36 6.77
C SER A 25 -5.25 13.72 6.99
N HIS A 26 -5.57 14.70 7.85
CA HIS A 26 -6.96 15.07 8.17
C HIS A 26 -7.74 15.64 6.96
N GLU A 27 -7.11 16.48 6.14
CA GLU A 27 -7.77 17.10 4.97
C GLU A 27 -7.87 16.11 3.80
N ILE A 28 -6.78 15.41 3.51
CA ILE A 28 -6.68 14.48 2.39
C ILE A 28 -7.59 13.27 2.63
N CYS A 29 -7.62 12.76 3.86
CA CYS A 29 -8.42 11.59 4.18
C CYS A 29 -9.93 11.89 4.14
N ALA A 30 -10.37 13.07 4.58
CA ALA A 30 -11.79 13.45 4.47
C ALA A 30 -12.31 13.36 3.01
N LYS A 31 -11.45 13.60 2.01
CA LYS A 31 -11.79 13.53 0.58
C LYS A 31 -11.59 12.16 -0.05
N TYR A 32 -10.56 11.41 0.36
CA TYR A 32 -10.13 10.18 -0.32
C TYR A 32 -10.18 8.90 0.53
N TRP A 33 -10.79 8.93 1.72
CA TRP A 33 -10.90 7.76 2.61
C TRP A 33 -11.45 6.50 1.93
N TRP A 34 -12.39 6.66 0.99
CA TRP A 34 -13.05 5.55 0.30
C TRP A 34 -12.08 4.74 -0.56
N ARG A 35 -11.02 5.35 -1.09
CA ARG A 35 -9.96 4.66 -1.84
C ARG A 35 -9.20 3.69 -0.95
N ASN A 36 -9.11 4.02 0.34
CA ASN A 36 -8.45 3.22 1.37
C ASN A 36 -9.27 2.02 1.79
N LEU A 37 -10.60 2.18 1.80
CA LEU A 37 -11.53 1.09 2.05
C LEU A 37 -11.53 0.06 0.91
N LEU A 38 -11.37 0.51 -0.34
CA LEU A 38 -11.31 -0.35 -1.51
C LEU A 38 -9.90 -0.92 -1.79
N TYR A 39 -8.88 -0.56 -1.00
CA TYR A 39 -7.48 -0.96 -1.21
C TYR A 39 -6.93 -0.62 -2.60
N ILE A 40 -7.35 0.53 -3.16
CA ILE A 40 -6.90 1.01 -4.49
C ILE A 40 -5.98 2.23 -4.42
N ASN A 41 -5.56 2.68 -3.24
CA ASN A 41 -4.76 3.91 -3.15
C ASN A 41 -3.40 3.81 -3.83
N ASN A 42 -2.84 2.60 -3.98
CA ASN A 42 -1.54 2.41 -4.61
C ASN A 42 -1.49 2.87 -6.08
N PHE A 43 -2.64 2.97 -6.75
CA PHE A 43 -2.71 3.45 -8.14
C PHE A 43 -2.74 4.98 -8.27
N PHE A 44 -2.81 5.71 -7.15
CA PHE A 44 -2.88 7.16 -7.14
C PHE A 44 -1.58 7.77 -6.64
N ASP A 45 -1.40 9.05 -6.95
CA ASP A 45 -0.22 9.81 -6.57
C ASP A 45 -0.04 9.87 -5.05
N VAL A 46 1.22 9.90 -4.61
CA VAL A 46 1.61 9.82 -3.19
C VAL A 46 1.03 10.96 -2.37
N ASP A 47 0.90 12.14 -2.97
CA ASP A 47 0.36 13.35 -2.34
C ASP A 47 -1.15 13.26 -2.06
N THR A 48 -1.86 12.31 -2.68
CA THR A 48 -3.31 12.11 -2.51
C THR A 48 -3.67 10.95 -1.62
N LEU A 49 -2.67 10.29 -1.04
CA LEU A 49 -2.86 9.19 -0.10
C LEU A 49 -3.38 9.74 1.24
N CYS A 50 -4.48 9.19 1.74
CA CYS A 50 -5.03 9.54 3.07
C CYS A 50 -3.97 9.37 4.19
N MET A 51 -3.09 8.38 4.02
CA MET A 51 -1.94 8.08 4.86
C MET A 51 -0.92 7.35 4.01
N SER A 52 0.32 7.81 3.96
CA SER A 52 1.38 7.24 3.15
C SER A 52 1.50 5.74 3.40
N TRP A 53 1.68 5.30 4.66
CA TRP A 53 1.81 3.88 5.00
C TRP A 53 0.65 2.97 4.53
N SER A 54 -0.54 3.51 4.28
CA SER A 54 -1.68 2.72 3.81
C SER A 54 -1.50 2.16 2.39
N TRP A 55 -0.55 2.69 1.61
CA TRP A 55 -0.16 2.11 0.33
C TRP A 55 0.34 0.66 0.50
N TYR A 56 1.08 0.39 1.57
CA TYR A 56 1.61 -0.95 1.86
C TYR A 56 0.48 -1.93 2.21
N LEU A 57 -0.48 -1.49 3.01
CA LEU A 57 -1.65 -2.28 3.39
C LEU A 57 -2.47 -2.70 2.16
N ALA A 58 -2.61 -1.80 1.17
CA ALA A 58 -3.28 -2.10 -0.09
C ALA A 58 -2.55 -3.17 -0.91
N VAL A 59 -1.22 -3.08 -1.01
CA VAL A 59 -0.40 -4.08 -1.71
C VAL A 59 -0.51 -5.45 -1.02
N ASP A 60 -0.47 -5.49 0.31
CA ASP A 60 -0.58 -6.74 1.07
C ASP A 60 -1.89 -7.49 0.76
N MET A 61 -3.03 -6.79 0.80
CA MET A 61 -4.34 -7.38 0.50
C MET A 61 -4.44 -7.88 -0.94
N GLN A 62 -3.90 -7.14 -1.91
CA GLN A 62 -3.87 -7.58 -3.32
C GLN A 62 -3.03 -8.84 -3.49
N SER A 63 -1.85 -8.88 -2.86
CA SER A 63 -0.99 -10.06 -2.89
C SER A 63 -1.65 -11.28 -2.21
N HIS A 64 -2.40 -11.05 -1.13
CA HIS A 64 -3.16 -12.08 -0.44
C HIS A 64 -4.22 -12.71 -1.34
N VAL A 65 -5.00 -11.87 -2.06
CA VAL A 65 -6.00 -12.36 -3.02
C VAL A 65 -5.36 -13.17 -4.15
N ILE A 66 -4.24 -12.69 -4.70
CA ILE A 66 -3.49 -13.42 -5.75
C ILE A 66 -3.01 -14.77 -5.23
N VAL A 67 -2.43 -14.81 -4.04
CA VAL A 67 -1.95 -16.05 -3.40
C VAL A 67 -3.11 -17.03 -3.20
N LEU A 68 -4.27 -16.58 -2.73
CA LEU A 68 -5.46 -17.43 -2.60
C LEU A 68 -5.91 -18.02 -3.94
N MET A 69 -5.91 -17.22 -5.02
CA MET A 69 -6.25 -17.71 -6.36
C MET A 69 -5.25 -18.76 -6.86
N VAL A 70 -3.95 -18.52 -6.65
CA VAL A 70 -2.88 -19.48 -7.00
C VAL A 70 -3.00 -20.76 -6.17
N LEU A 71 -3.37 -20.65 -4.89
CA LEU A 71 -3.58 -21.81 -4.02
C LEU A 71 -4.75 -22.68 -4.52
N ILE A 72 -5.88 -22.07 -4.89
CA ILE A 72 -7.01 -22.78 -5.48
C ILE A 72 -6.58 -23.45 -6.79
N LEU A 73 -5.85 -22.74 -7.66
CA LEU A 73 -5.37 -23.28 -8.93
C LEU A 73 -4.38 -24.44 -8.74
N SER A 74 -3.56 -24.41 -7.68
CA SER A 74 -2.61 -25.47 -7.32
C SER A 74 -3.28 -26.82 -7.11
N THR A 75 -4.53 -26.82 -6.61
CA THR A 75 -5.29 -28.06 -6.40
C THR A 75 -5.65 -28.79 -7.70
N MET A 76 -5.72 -28.08 -8.82
CA MET A 76 -6.04 -28.66 -10.14
C MET A 76 -4.80 -28.79 -11.04
N TYR A 77 -3.86 -27.84 -10.97
CA TYR A 77 -2.70 -27.77 -11.86
C TYR A 77 -1.42 -27.35 -11.11
N PHE A 78 -0.85 -28.29 -10.34
CA PHE A 78 0.32 -28.04 -9.48
C PHE A 78 1.52 -27.42 -10.22
N TYR A 79 1.90 -27.95 -11.40
CA TYR A 79 3.01 -27.40 -12.18
C TYR A 79 2.79 -25.96 -12.63
N ALA A 80 1.56 -25.61 -13.03
CA ALA A 80 1.23 -24.25 -13.42
C ALA A 80 1.32 -23.30 -12.22
N ALA A 81 0.82 -23.71 -11.04
CA ALA A 81 0.89 -22.91 -9.83
C ALA A 81 2.33 -22.64 -9.38
N VAL A 82 3.24 -23.63 -9.50
CA VAL A 82 4.67 -23.44 -9.19
C VAL A 82 5.33 -22.44 -10.14
N ILE A 83 5.06 -22.52 -11.44
CA ILE A 83 5.60 -21.58 -12.43
C ILE A 83 5.10 -20.16 -12.16
N ILE A 84 3.79 -20.00 -11.92
CA ILE A 84 3.17 -18.69 -11.63
C ILE A 84 3.76 -18.09 -10.35
N SER A 85 3.92 -18.89 -9.28
CA SER A 85 4.51 -18.44 -8.03
C SER A 85 5.96 -17.99 -8.21
N GLY A 86 6.76 -18.75 -8.97
CA GLY A 86 8.14 -18.38 -9.31
C GLY A 86 8.21 -17.08 -10.11
N ALA A 87 7.33 -16.91 -11.10
CA ALA A 87 7.24 -15.68 -11.88
C ALA A 87 6.84 -14.47 -11.03
N LEU A 88 5.90 -14.61 -10.10
CA LEU A 88 5.50 -13.56 -9.18
C LEU A 88 6.66 -13.13 -8.26
N LEU A 89 7.43 -14.08 -7.73
CA LEU A 89 8.59 -13.77 -6.90
C LEU A 89 9.65 -12.98 -7.70
N ILE A 90 10.03 -13.47 -8.88
CA ILE A 90 10.99 -12.77 -9.74
C ILE A 90 10.47 -11.38 -10.13
N GLY A 91 9.18 -11.29 -10.47
CA GLY A 91 8.51 -10.03 -10.78
C GLY A 91 8.59 -9.03 -9.63
N SER A 92 8.38 -9.47 -8.39
CA SER A 92 8.45 -8.58 -7.21
C SER A 92 9.85 -8.00 -6.97
N ILE A 93 10.90 -8.80 -7.19
CA ILE A 93 12.30 -8.38 -7.07
C ILE A 93 12.62 -7.33 -8.14
N ILE A 94 12.24 -7.60 -9.40
CA ILE A 94 12.46 -6.67 -10.50
C ILE A 94 11.70 -5.37 -10.27
N PHE A 95 10.44 -5.44 -9.86
CA PHE A 95 9.61 -4.26 -9.59
C PHE A 95 10.23 -3.38 -8.51
N THR A 96 10.62 -3.99 -7.37
CA THR A 96 11.26 -3.27 -6.26
C THR A 96 12.59 -2.66 -6.67
N GLY A 97 13.41 -3.40 -7.43
CA GLY A 97 14.68 -2.89 -7.95
C GLY A 97 14.49 -1.75 -8.95
N TYR A 98 13.47 -1.82 -9.80
CA TYR A 98 13.12 -0.80 -10.77
C TYR A 98 12.65 0.50 -10.10
N THR A 99 11.74 0.39 -9.12
CA THR A 99 11.31 1.55 -8.33
C THR A 99 12.48 2.14 -7.54
N SER A 100 13.35 1.30 -6.97
CA SER A 100 14.55 1.77 -6.26
C SER A 100 15.47 2.59 -7.16
N TYR A 101 15.65 2.15 -8.41
CA TYR A 101 16.50 2.82 -9.40
C TYR A 101 15.92 4.17 -9.85
N ILE A 102 14.63 4.24 -10.15
CA ILE A 102 13.99 5.47 -10.65
C ILE A 102 13.92 6.56 -9.60
N TYR A 103 13.59 6.19 -8.37
CA TYR A 103 13.41 7.16 -7.29
C TYR A 103 14.72 7.48 -6.55
N GLU A 104 15.87 7.00 -7.06
CA GLU A 104 17.20 7.21 -6.46
C GLU A 104 17.18 6.99 -4.93
N TYR A 105 16.58 5.90 -4.47
CA TYR A 105 16.67 5.49 -3.07
C TYR A 105 18.10 4.95 -2.81
N VAL A 106 19.08 5.84 -2.82
CA VAL A 106 20.50 5.53 -2.60
C VAL A 106 20.67 5.07 -1.15
N PRO A 107 21.32 3.91 -0.88
CA PRO A 107 21.84 3.64 0.45
C PRO A 107 23.06 4.54 0.65
N THR A 108 22.88 5.70 1.28
CA THR A 108 23.98 6.34 2.01
C THR A 108 24.03 5.78 3.41
#